data_AF-A0A948ZHN1-F1
#
_entry.id   AF-A0A948ZHN1-F1
#
_cell.length_a   1.000
_cell.length_b   1.000
_cell.length_c   1.000
_cell.angle_alpha   90.00
_cell.angle_beta   90.00
_cell.angle_gamma   90.00
#
_symmetry.space_group_name_H-M   'P 1'
#
loop_
_entity.id
_entity.type
_entity.pdbx_description
1 polymer ?
#
loop_
_entity_poly.entity_id
_entity_poly.type
_entity_poly.pdbx_seq_one_letter_code
_entity_poly.pdbx_strand_id
1 'polypeptide(L)'
;MRKSKQRKLEKKRRAKREHLSRKPVSLAYQGNKYRNEETIPLVFQTEIGIYESFVMSDRRITDHHVRRALERLIREVRGGEGCLSSRCVPNDLAEQESEENLIVWNIRQHWEEYAEKEPFPDRGILIGVLRTILGSIETWGNISPTSRGYLRYLEGFMGKLGVNCRQVPPELAEQLLVAEADGDLEPFEDDLGDDDDELLAAGRAWADGEKSAGVVFRSLAEEMIEAGEAQQVAETCQQVLGVNPPKHIREELMRLSLGAQQRLPPPPSRLRHFFHRLIGR
;
A
#
# COMPACT_ATOMS: atom_id res chain seq x y z
N MET A 1 27.52 -18.25 39.41
CA MET A 1 27.60 -18.50 37.95
C MET A 1 26.57 -19.49 37.36
N ARG A 2 26.05 -20.50 38.07
CA ARG A 2 25.13 -21.52 37.49
C ARG A 2 23.75 -20.99 37.02
N LYS A 3 23.17 -19.99 37.70
CA LYS A 3 21.86 -19.40 37.37
C LYS A 3 21.81 -18.70 35.99
N SER A 4 22.95 -18.24 35.47
CA SER A 4 23.02 -17.57 34.15
C SER A 4 22.89 -18.55 32.98
N LYS A 5 23.44 -19.77 33.13
CA LYS A 5 23.37 -20.80 32.07
C LYS A 5 21.95 -21.35 31.89
N GLN A 6 21.18 -21.50 32.97
CA GLN A 6 19.78 -21.96 32.90
C GLN A 6 18.87 -20.97 32.17
N ARG A 7 18.96 -19.67 32.48
CA ARG A 7 18.18 -18.62 31.79
C ARG A 7 18.43 -18.57 30.28
N LYS A 8 19.68 -18.76 29.85
CA LYS A 8 20.02 -18.82 28.41
C LYS A 8 19.38 -20.03 27.72
N LEU A 9 19.32 -21.18 28.39
CA LEU A 9 18.74 -22.40 27.83
C LEU A 9 17.22 -22.29 27.69
N GLU A 10 16.53 -21.72 28.68
CA GLU A 10 15.07 -21.48 28.62
C GLU A 10 14.70 -20.51 27.51
N LYS A 11 15.44 -19.41 27.35
CA LYS A 11 15.20 -18.43 26.28
C LYS A 11 15.36 -19.07 24.90
N LYS A 12 16.37 -19.95 24.73
CA LYS A 12 16.59 -20.72 23.49
C LYS A 12 15.48 -21.75 23.24
N ARG A 13 14.98 -22.43 24.28
CA ARG A 13 13.86 -23.38 24.16
C ARG A 13 12.54 -22.68 23.84
N ARG A 14 12.30 -21.48 24.40
CA ARG A 14 11.12 -20.66 24.09
C ARG A 14 11.14 -20.19 22.64
N ALA A 15 12.26 -19.63 22.18
CA ALA A 15 12.43 -19.22 20.78
C ALA A 15 12.28 -20.41 19.81
N LYS A 16 12.82 -21.59 20.16
CA LYS A 16 12.66 -22.80 19.34
C LYS A 16 11.22 -23.30 19.29
N ARG A 17 10.47 -23.21 20.41
CA ARG A 17 9.04 -23.57 20.45
C ARG A 17 8.18 -22.59 19.64
N GLU A 18 8.48 -21.30 19.70
CA GLU A 18 7.79 -20.25 18.93
C GLU A 18 8.04 -20.39 17.43
N HIS A 19 9.25 -20.80 17.04
CA HIS A 19 9.59 -21.12 15.65
C HIS A 19 8.94 -22.43 15.15
N LEU A 20 8.71 -23.40 16.03
CA LEU A 20 8.06 -24.68 15.71
C LEU A 20 6.52 -24.62 15.74
N SER A 21 5.94 -23.68 16.51
CA SER A 21 4.49 -23.45 16.53
C SER A 21 4.00 -22.70 15.30
N ARG A 22 4.91 -22.02 14.57
CA ARG A 22 4.67 -21.61 13.18
C ARG A 22 4.74 -22.86 12.31
N LYS A 23 3.67 -23.65 12.31
CA LYS A 23 3.51 -24.70 11.29
C LYS A 23 3.64 -24.00 9.94
N PRO A 24 4.58 -24.40 9.06
CA PRO A 24 4.56 -23.90 7.69
C PRO A 24 3.23 -24.36 7.11
N VAL A 25 2.30 -23.43 6.96
CA VAL A 25 1.13 -23.64 6.11
C VAL A 25 1.71 -24.03 4.76
N SER A 26 1.31 -25.19 4.23
CA SER A 26 1.84 -25.75 3.00
C SER A 26 2.01 -24.65 1.94
N LEU A 27 3.27 -24.32 1.65
CA LEU A 27 3.73 -23.32 0.69
C LEU A 27 3.47 -23.72 -0.77
N ALA A 28 2.66 -24.76 -1.01
CA ALA A 28 2.40 -25.31 -2.34
C ALA A 28 1.77 -24.31 -3.34
N TYR A 29 1.41 -23.11 -2.87
CA TYR A 29 0.87 -22.01 -3.69
C TYR A 29 1.57 -20.65 -3.43
N GLN A 30 2.76 -20.64 -2.82
CA GLN A 30 3.61 -19.45 -2.84
C GLN A 30 4.67 -19.62 -3.93
N GLY A 31 4.62 -18.76 -4.94
CA GLY A 31 5.71 -18.64 -5.92
C GLY A 31 5.20 -18.65 -7.35
N ASN A 32 5.32 -17.50 -7.99
CA ASN A 32 5.42 -17.18 -9.42
C ASN A 32 4.51 -17.88 -10.46
N LYS A 33 3.76 -18.91 -10.12
CA LYS A 33 2.93 -19.68 -11.06
C LYS A 33 1.87 -18.79 -11.71
N TYR A 34 1.31 -17.87 -10.94
CA TYR A 34 0.34 -16.87 -11.38
C TYR A 34 0.99 -15.49 -11.59
N ARG A 35 2.29 -15.46 -11.85
CA ARG A 35 3.02 -14.29 -12.39
C ARG A 35 3.50 -14.65 -13.80
N ASN A 36 2.55 -15.04 -14.64
CA ASN A 36 2.78 -15.32 -16.05
C ASN A 36 1.98 -14.32 -16.90
N GLU A 37 2.29 -14.23 -18.19
CA GLU A 37 1.68 -13.25 -19.11
C GLU A 37 0.14 -13.32 -19.10
N GLU A 38 -0.44 -14.51 -18.97
CA GLU A 38 -1.90 -14.71 -18.95
C GLU A 38 -2.56 -14.15 -17.68
N THR A 39 -1.86 -14.17 -16.55
CA THR A 39 -2.45 -13.81 -15.23
C THR A 39 -2.02 -12.46 -14.72
N ILE A 40 -0.96 -11.87 -15.29
CA ILE A 40 -0.48 -10.52 -14.96
C ILE A 40 -1.59 -9.46 -15.07
N PRO A 41 -2.42 -9.41 -16.14
CA PRO A 41 -3.49 -8.42 -16.22
C PRO A 41 -4.44 -8.51 -15.02
N LEU A 42 -4.81 -9.72 -14.60
CA LEU A 42 -5.72 -9.91 -13.48
C LEU A 42 -5.08 -9.59 -12.13
N VAL A 43 -3.80 -9.92 -11.94
CA VAL A 43 -3.03 -9.48 -10.76
C VAL A 43 -3.05 -7.96 -10.71
N PHE A 44 -2.76 -7.31 -11.82
CA PHE A 44 -2.70 -5.86 -11.92
C PHE A 44 -4.06 -5.21 -11.61
N GLN A 45 -5.16 -5.68 -12.19
CA GLN A 45 -6.52 -5.20 -11.87
C GLN A 45 -6.87 -5.37 -10.38
N THR A 46 -6.46 -6.48 -9.78
CA THR A 46 -6.65 -6.70 -8.33
C THR A 46 -5.84 -5.70 -7.50
N GLU A 47 -4.61 -5.42 -7.92
CA GLU A 47 -3.71 -4.48 -7.25
C GLU A 47 -4.19 -3.02 -7.40
N ILE A 48 -4.76 -2.64 -8.56
CA ILE A 48 -5.42 -1.33 -8.75
C ILE A 48 -6.57 -1.18 -7.75
N GLY A 49 -7.47 -2.16 -7.65
CA GLY A 49 -8.59 -2.08 -6.71
C GLY A 49 -8.16 -1.95 -5.25
N ILE A 50 -7.05 -2.57 -4.86
CA ILE A 50 -6.47 -2.38 -3.52
C ILE A 50 -5.91 -0.96 -3.36
N TYR A 51 -5.19 -0.45 -4.37
CA TYR A 51 -4.58 0.87 -4.34
C TYR A 51 -5.63 1.98 -4.30
N GLU A 52 -6.64 1.91 -5.15
CA GLU A 52 -7.77 2.86 -5.13
C GLU A 52 -8.46 2.87 -3.78
N SER A 53 -8.74 1.69 -3.21
CA SER A 53 -9.31 1.59 -1.86
C SER A 53 -8.45 2.30 -0.83
N PHE A 54 -7.13 2.10 -0.89
CA PHE A 54 -6.18 2.75 0.01
C PHE A 54 -6.26 4.28 -0.10
N VAL A 55 -6.28 4.82 -1.33
CA VAL A 55 -6.44 6.25 -1.57
C VAL A 55 -7.81 6.75 -1.10
N MET A 56 -8.91 6.11 -1.48
CA MET A 56 -10.28 6.46 -1.06
C MET A 56 -10.47 6.45 0.46
N SER A 57 -9.75 5.58 1.17
CA SER A 57 -9.82 5.48 2.63
C SER A 57 -9.04 6.57 3.38
N ASP A 58 -8.49 7.57 2.68
CA ASP A 58 -7.51 8.52 3.21
C ASP A 58 -6.31 7.79 3.83
N ARG A 59 -5.82 6.77 3.12
CA ARG A 59 -4.69 5.93 3.52
C ARG A 59 -4.85 5.26 4.91
N ARG A 60 -6.10 5.12 5.40
CA ARG A 60 -6.40 4.47 6.69
C ARG A 60 -6.22 2.96 6.61
N ILE A 61 -6.48 2.36 5.44
CA ILE A 61 -6.24 0.92 5.18
C ILE A 61 -4.81 0.51 5.58
N THR A 62 -4.70 -0.73 6.08
CA THR A 62 -3.44 -1.34 6.50
C THR A 62 -3.25 -2.67 5.75
N ASP A 63 -2.01 -3.18 5.74
CA ASP A 63 -1.70 -4.49 5.15
C ASP A 63 -2.56 -5.62 5.76
N HIS A 64 -3.00 -5.46 7.00
CA HIS A 64 -3.87 -6.39 7.70
C HIS A 64 -5.31 -6.35 7.20
N HIS A 65 -5.86 -5.16 6.89
CA HIS A 65 -7.16 -5.03 6.23
C HIS A 65 -7.13 -5.68 4.85
N VAL A 66 -6.08 -5.42 4.04
CA VAL A 66 -5.90 -6.04 2.73
C VAL A 66 -5.84 -7.56 2.85
N ARG A 67 -5.02 -8.09 3.78
CA ARG A 67 -4.94 -9.54 4.02
C ARG A 67 -6.30 -10.16 4.30
N ARG A 68 -7.07 -9.58 5.21
CA ARG A 68 -8.40 -10.09 5.58
C ARG A 68 -9.41 -10.00 4.44
N ALA A 69 -9.41 -8.90 3.70
CA ALA A 69 -10.22 -8.72 2.50
C ALA A 69 -9.92 -9.81 1.47
N LEU A 70 -8.64 -10.08 1.17
CA LEU A 70 -8.24 -11.13 0.23
C LEU A 70 -8.59 -12.54 0.75
N GLU A 71 -8.38 -12.82 2.04
CA GLU A 71 -8.77 -14.10 2.65
C GLU A 71 -10.29 -14.33 2.65
N ARG A 72 -11.08 -13.27 2.82
CA ARG A 72 -12.53 -13.28 2.65
C ARG A 72 -12.90 -13.56 1.19
N LEU A 73 -12.34 -12.81 0.26
CA LEU A 73 -12.63 -12.97 -1.17
C LEU A 73 -12.29 -14.39 -1.66
N ILE A 74 -11.18 -14.98 -1.19
CA ILE A 74 -10.85 -16.39 -1.48
C ILE A 74 -11.95 -17.34 -0.99
N ARG A 75 -12.51 -17.13 0.20
CA ARG A 75 -13.60 -17.96 0.75
C ARG A 75 -14.86 -17.84 -0.12
N GLU A 76 -15.21 -16.62 -0.53
CA GLU A 76 -16.36 -16.34 -1.38
C GLU A 76 -16.23 -16.99 -2.77
N VAL A 77 -15.07 -16.85 -3.41
CA VAL A 77 -14.78 -17.48 -4.72
C VAL A 77 -14.84 -19.00 -4.62
N ARG A 78 -14.36 -19.58 -3.51
CA ARG A 78 -14.43 -21.04 -3.27
C ARG A 78 -15.84 -21.55 -3.06
N GLY A 79 -16.66 -20.81 -2.31
CA GLY A 79 -18.03 -21.20 -2.02
C GLY A 79 -18.88 -21.30 -3.29
N GLY A 80 -18.52 -20.58 -4.36
CA GLY A 80 -19.36 -20.46 -5.55
C GLY A 80 -20.64 -19.64 -5.31
N GLU A 81 -20.90 -19.28 -4.05
CA GLU A 81 -21.95 -18.38 -3.59
C GLU A 81 -21.52 -16.91 -3.72
N GLY A 82 -20.22 -16.65 -3.86
CA GLY A 82 -19.68 -15.32 -4.12
C GLY A 82 -20.00 -14.87 -5.54
N CYS A 83 -21.03 -14.05 -5.68
CA CYS A 83 -21.24 -13.23 -6.86
C CYS A 83 -19.97 -12.41 -7.14
N LEU A 84 -19.36 -12.68 -8.29
CA LEU A 84 -18.15 -11.98 -8.76
C LEU A 84 -18.48 -10.59 -9.30
N SER A 85 -19.76 -10.32 -9.59
CA SER A 85 -20.23 -8.99 -9.96
C SER A 85 -20.14 -8.05 -8.77
N SER A 86 -19.72 -6.82 -9.04
CA SER A 86 -19.66 -5.74 -8.06
C SER A 86 -21.02 -5.35 -7.49
N ARG A 87 -22.10 -5.67 -8.22
CA ARG A 87 -23.50 -5.42 -7.83
C ARG A 87 -23.95 -6.18 -6.60
N CYS A 88 -23.19 -7.18 -6.20
CA CYS A 88 -23.44 -7.93 -4.97
C CYS A 88 -22.85 -7.19 -3.78
N VAL A 89 -23.52 -6.08 -3.46
CA VAL A 89 -23.32 -5.32 -2.23
C VAL A 89 -23.80 -6.17 -1.05
N PRO A 90 -23.05 -6.28 0.05
CA PRO A 90 -23.56 -6.92 1.26
C PRO A 90 -24.87 -6.25 1.69
N ASN A 91 -25.93 -7.05 1.91
CA ASN A 91 -27.25 -6.53 2.29
C ASN A 91 -27.27 -5.82 3.66
N ASP A 92 -26.24 -6.01 4.49
CA ASP A 92 -26.16 -5.39 5.80
C ASP A 92 -25.38 -4.06 5.74
N LEU A 93 -26.10 -2.96 5.93
CA LEU A 93 -25.56 -1.60 6.04
C LEU A 93 -24.45 -1.46 7.10
N ALA A 94 -24.51 -2.27 8.17
CA ALA A 94 -23.48 -2.28 9.21
C ALA A 94 -22.15 -2.92 8.75
N GLU A 95 -22.17 -3.74 7.70
CA GLU A 95 -20.95 -4.26 7.09
C GLU A 95 -20.36 -3.27 6.08
N GLN A 96 -21.17 -2.44 5.41
CA GLN A 96 -20.72 -1.55 4.33
C GLN A 96 -19.59 -0.58 4.72
N GLU A 97 -19.45 -0.22 5.99
CA GLU A 97 -18.44 0.75 6.43
C GLU A 97 -17.05 0.14 6.71
N SER A 98 -16.88 -1.18 6.58
CA SER A 98 -15.57 -1.79 6.81
C SER A 98 -14.60 -1.49 5.66
N GLU A 99 -13.37 -1.11 6.00
CA GLU A 99 -12.26 -1.00 5.05
C GLU A 99 -12.03 -2.29 4.25
N GLU A 100 -12.32 -3.46 4.85
CA GLU A 100 -12.21 -4.75 4.16
C GLU A 100 -13.27 -4.88 3.05
N ASN A 101 -14.46 -4.32 3.26
CA ASN A 101 -15.54 -4.32 2.26
C ASN A 101 -15.27 -3.37 1.10
N LEU A 102 -14.71 -2.19 1.40
CA LEU A 102 -14.26 -1.26 0.36
C LEU A 102 -13.25 -1.94 -0.58
N ILE A 103 -12.26 -2.63 -0.01
CA ILE A 103 -11.25 -3.38 -0.79
C ILE A 103 -11.89 -4.47 -1.67
N VAL A 104 -12.78 -5.28 -1.09
CA VAL A 104 -13.47 -6.34 -1.86
C VAL A 104 -14.32 -5.75 -2.98
N TRP A 105 -15.05 -4.68 -2.71
CA TRP A 105 -15.90 -4.01 -3.69
C TRP A 105 -15.08 -3.47 -4.86
N ASN A 106 -14.01 -2.71 -4.60
CA ASN A 106 -13.15 -2.17 -5.66
C ASN A 106 -12.46 -3.26 -6.49
N ILE A 107 -11.96 -4.33 -5.85
CA ILE A 107 -11.39 -5.47 -6.59
C ILE A 107 -12.42 -6.06 -7.56
N ARG A 108 -13.68 -6.22 -7.12
CA ARG A 108 -14.74 -6.77 -7.97
C ARG A 108 -15.13 -5.83 -9.10
N GLN A 109 -15.14 -4.51 -8.89
CA GLN A 109 -15.39 -3.53 -9.95
C GLN A 109 -14.39 -3.70 -11.10
N HIS A 110 -13.09 -3.67 -10.81
CA HIS A 110 -12.07 -3.86 -11.84
C HIS A 110 -12.08 -5.24 -12.49
N TRP A 111 -12.45 -6.28 -11.74
CA TRP A 111 -12.65 -7.60 -12.31
C TRP A 111 -13.83 -7.64 -13.29
N GLU A 112 -14.92 -6.93 -12.99
CA GLU A 112 -16.09 -6.82 -13.86
C GLU A 112 -15.73 -6.04 -15.14
N GLU A 113 -15.06 -4.90 -15.02
CA GLU A 113 -14.53 -4.13 -16.16
C GLU A 113 -13.56 -4.94 -17.02
N TYR A 114 -12.72 -5.77 -16.39
CA TYR A 114 -11.84 -6.70 -17.10
C TYR A 114 -12.64 -7.76 -17.87
N ALA A 115 -13.69 -8.31 -17.26
CA ALA A 115 -14.58 -9.31 -17.85
C ALA A 115 -15.33 -8.81 -19.09
N GLU A 116 -15.53 -7.49 -19.21
CA GLU A 116 -16.16 -6.89 -20.39
C GLU A 116 -15.25 -6.94 -21.63
N LYS A 117 -13.92 -6.98 -21.42
CA LYS A 117 -12.91 -6.93 -22.48
C LYS A 117 -12.34 -8.32 -22.80
N GLU A 118 -12.18 -9.14 -21.77
CA GLU A 118 -11.50 -10.43 -21.85
C GLU A 118 -12.36 -11.53 -21.19
N PRO A 119 -12.26 -12.80 -21.66
CA PRO A 119 -12.93 -13.92 -21.01
C PRO A 119 -12.56 -14.02 -19.53
N PHE A 120 -13.58 -14.08 -18.66
CA PHE A 120 -13.34 -14.13 -17.23
C PHE A 120 -12.70 -15.47 -16.82
N PRO A 121 -11.58 -15.46 -16.07
CA PRO A 121 -10.83 -16.67 -15.78
C PRO A 121 -11.53 -17.57 -14.76
N ASP A 122 -11.18 -18.85 -14.77
CA ASP A 122 -11.74 -19.81 -13.82
C ASP A 122 -11.42 -19.46 -12.36
N ARG A 123 -12.30 -19.88 -11.46
CA ARG A 123 -12.18 -19.68 -10.00
C ARG A 123 -10.82 -20.09 -9.44
N GLY A 124 -10.21 -21.15 -9.99
CA GLY A 124 -8.89 -21.62 -9.58
C GLY A 124 -7.79 -20.60 -9.83
N ILE A 125 -7.85 -19.89 -10.96
CA ILE A 125 -6.91 -18.83 -11.35
C ILE A 125 -7.09 -17.62 -10.44
N LEU A 126 -8.34 -17.18 -10.21
CA LEU A 126 -8.64 -16.07 -9.30
C LEU A 126 -8.09 -16.32 -7.90
N ILE A 127 -8.33 -17.50 -7.33
CA ILE A 127 -7.78 -17.90 -6.04
C ILE A 127 -6.24 -17.90 -6.06
N GLY A 128 -5.64 -18.30 -7.18
CA GLY A 128 -4.19 -18.25 -7.41
C GLY A 128 -3.63 -16.84 -7.39
N VAL A 129 -4.28 -15.89 -8.07
CA VAL A 129 -3.93 -14.47 -8.09
C VAL A 129 -4.00 -13.87 -6.69
N LEU A 130 -5.12 -14.04 -5.98
CA LEU A 130 -5.30 -13.54 -4.61
C LEU A 130 -4.22 -14.06 -3.65
N ARG A 131 -3.86 -15.35 -3.76
CA ARG A 131 -2.78 -15.96 -2.98
C ARG A 131 -1.40 -15.42 -3.33
N THR A 132 -1.18 -15.08 -4.59
CA THR A 132 0.08 -14.47 -5.06
C THR A 132 0.26 -13.10 -4.41
N ILE A 133 -0.81 -12.29 -4.35
CA ILE A 133 -0.81 -10.99 -3.66
C ILE A 133 -0.64 -11.16 -2.15
N LEU A 134 -1.28 -12.14 -1.52
CA LEU A 134 -1.02 -12.48 -0.11
C LEU A 134 0.46 -12.77 0.15
N GLY A 135 1.15 -13.47 -0.78
CA GLY A 135 2.59 -13.69 -0.73
C GLY A 135 3.41 -12.39 -0.84
N SER A 136 2.98 -11.44 -1.68
CA SER A 136 3.57 -10.09 -1.73
C SER A 136 3.38 -9.36 -0.40
N ILE A 137 2.21 -9.45 0.23
CA ILE A 137 1.94 -8.84 1.55
C ILE A 137 2.83 -9.45 2.63
N GLU A 138 3.11 -10.75 2.58
CA GLU A 138 4.05 -11.39 3.51
C GLU A 138 5.51 -10.97 3.29
N THR A 139 5.87 -10.62 2.06
CA THR A 139 7.21 -10.19 1.69
C THR A 139 7.47 -8.73 2.07
N TRP A 140 6.51 -7.86 1.82
CA TRP A 140 6.65 -6.41 2.00
C TRP A 140 6.02 -5.89 3.31
N GLY A 141 5.06 -6.60 3.86
CA GLY A 141 4.39 -6.25 5.11
C GLY A 141 5.19 -6.65 6.35
N ASN A 142 4.85 -6.04 7.48
CA ASN A 142 5.33 -6.41 8.80
C ASN A 142 4.21 -7.03 9.63
N ILE A 143 4.57 -7.76 10.70
CA ILE A 143 3.63 -8.41 11.63
C ILE A 143 2.74 -7.38 12.37
N SER A 144 3.09 -6.10 12.35
CA SER A 144 2.32 -5.05 13.03
C SER A 144 0.92 -4.91 12.42
N PRO A 145 -0.15 -4.80 13.25
CA PRO A 145 -1.50 -4.53 12.75
C PRO A 145 -1.64 -3.17 12.04
N THR A 146 -0.67 -2.27 12.25
CA THR A 146 -0.59 -0.96 11.60
C THR A 146 0.39 -0.93 10.43
N SER A 147 0.88 -2.09 9.98
CA SER A 147 1.80 -2.17 8.86
C SER A 147 1.15 -1.66 7.57
N ARG A 148 1.94 -0.93 6.78
CA ARG A 148 1.59 -0.43 5.44
C ARG A 148 2.73 -0.66 4.45
N GLY A 149 3.56 -1.67 4.70
CA GLY A 149 4.75 -1.92 3.90
C GLY A 149 4.37 -2.36 2.48
N TYR A 150 3.37 -3.24 2.35
CA TYR A 150 2.84 -3.62 1.05
C TYR A 150 2.13 -2.45 0.36
N LEU A 151 1.31 -1.69 1.07
CA LEU A 151 0.60 -0.54 0.50
C LEU A 151 1.54 0.55 -0.03
N ARG A 152 2.63 0.85 0.69
CA ARG A 152 3.66 1.79 0.21
C ARG A 152 4.43 1.26 -1.00
N TYR A 153 4.74 -0.04 -0.99
CA TYR A 153 5.31 -0.70 -2.16
C TYR A 153 4.37 -0.55 -3.37
N LEU A 154 3.08 -0.79 -3.15
CA LEU A 154 2.05 -0.74 -4.17
C LEU A 154 1.86 0.68 -4.72
N GLU A 155 1.78 1.69 -3.86
CA GLU A 155 1.71 3.11 -4.25
C GLU A 155 2.91 3.51 -5.12
N GLY A 156 4.13 3.18 -4.69
CA GLY A 156 5.33 3.46 -5.49
C GLY A 156 5.44 2.62 -6.78
N PHE A 157 4.81 1.44 -6.83
CA PHE A 157 4.74 0.62 -8.04
C PHE A 157 3.73 1.18 -9.04
N MET A 158 2.54 1.59 -8.57
CA MET A 158 1.48 2.18 -9.39
C MET A 158 1.91 3.51 -10.01
N GLY A 159 2.55 4.39 -9.24
CA GLY A 159 3.11 5.64 -9.78
C GLY A 159 4.14 5.40 -10.89
N LYS A 160 4.99 4.36 -10.78
CA LYS A 160 5.95 4.01 -11.86
C LYS A 160 5.27 3.50 -13.12
N LEU A 161 4.05 2.99 -13.03
CA LEU A 161 3.25 2.55 -14.16
C LEU A 161 2.34 3.66 -14.71
N GLY A 162 2.42 4.88 -14.16
CA GLY A 162 1.58 6.01 -14.55
C GLY A 162 0.15 5.92 -14.01
N VAL A 163 -0.13 5.04 -13.04
CA VAL A 163 -1.44 4.97 -12.38
C VAL A 163 -1.46 5.96 -11.23
N ASN A 164 -2.18 7.06 -11.43
CA ASN A 164 -2.38 8.10 -10.44
C ASN A 164 -3.83 8.05 -9.93
N CYS A 165 -4.00 7.79 -8.64
CA CYS A 165 -5.31 7.84 -7.99
C CYS A 165 -5.33 9.01 -7.02
N ARG A 166 -6.30 9.91 -7.18
CA ARG A 166 -6.49 11.08 -6.31
C ARG A 166 -7.88 11.05 -5.71
N GLN A 167 -7.99 11.48 -4.46
CA GLN A 167 -9.31 11.79 -3.91
C GLN A 167 -9.84 13.05 -4.59
N VAL A 168 -10.99 12.90 -5.24
CA VAL A 168 -11.75 14.02 -5.78
C VAL A 168 -12.65 14.54 -4.65
N PRO A 169 -12.57 15.83 -4.27
CA PRO A 169 -13.51 16.42 -3.33
C PRO A 169 -14.96 16.23 -3.81
N PRO A 170 -15.95 16.03 -2.91
CA PRO A 170 -17.33 15.79 -3.32
C PRO A 170 -17.87 16.86 -4.28
N GLU A 171 -17.52 18.13 -4.03
CA GLU A 171 -17.89 19.28 -4.85
C GLU A 171 -17.34 19.19 -6.29
N LEU A 172 -16.11 18.69 -6.44
CA LEU A 172 -15.49 18.50 -7.75
C LEU A 172 -16.01 17.22 -8.42
N ALA A 173 -16.34 16.18 -7.64
CA ALA A 173 -16.94 14.96 -8.17
C ALA A 173 -18.32 15.26 -8.78
N GLU A 174 -19.13 16.10 -8.13
CA GLU A 174 -20.40 16.57 -8.69
C GLU A 174 -20.18 17.35 -10.00
N GLN A 175 -19.16 18.21 -10.07
CA GLN A 175 -18.85 18.95 -11.29
C GLN A 175 -18.40 18.04 -12.44
N LEU A 176 -17.57 17.03 -12.16
CA LEU A 176 -17.11 16.06 -13.16
C LEU A 176 -18.27 15.21 -13.69
N LEU A 177 -19.18 14.77 -12.82
CA LEU A 177 -20.37 14.01 -13.23
C LEU A 177 -21.32 14.83 -14.12
N VAL A 178 -21.40 16.15 -13.90
CA VAL A 178 -22.19 17.06 -14.75
C VAL A 178 -21.48 17.29 -16.09
N ALA A 179 -20.17 17.49 -16.09
CA ALA A 179 -19.40 17.73 -17.31
C ALA A 179 -19.37 16.51 -18.26
N GLU A 180 -19.35 15.28 -17.73
CA GLU A 180 -19.50 14.06 -18.55
C GLU A 180 -20.85 14.00 -19.29
N ALA A 181 -21.92 14.55 -18.71
CA ALA A 181 -23.24 14.56 -19.34
C ALA A 181 -23.33 15.52 -20.53
N ASP A 182 -22.54 16.60 -20.50
CA ASP A 182 -22.55 17.64 -21.52
C ASP A 182 -21.46 17.45 -22.60
N GLY A 183 -20.50 16.54 -22.39
CA GLY A 183 -19.47 16.17 -23.39
C GLY A 183 -18.34 17.19 -23.56
N ASP A 184 -18.34 18.26 -22.78
CA ASP A 184 -17.37 19.36 -22.82
C ASP A 184 -16.32 19.22 -21.69
N LEU A 185 -15.73 18.03 -21.55
CA LEU A 185 -14.55 17.88 -20.69
C LEU A 185 -13.33 18.42 -21.44
N GLU A 186 -13.00 19.70 -21.21
CA GLU A 186 -11.63 20.13 -21.49
C GLU A 186 -10.69 19.29 -20.60
N PRO A 187 -9.63 18.71 -21.18
CA PRO A 187 -8.69 17.91 -20.41
C PRO A 187 -8.16 18.75 -19.26
N PHE A 188 -8.31 18.26 -18.03
CA PHE A 188 -7.69 18.86 -16.85
C PHE A 188 -6.18 18.86 -17.10
N GLU A 189 -5.62 20.02 -17.40
CA GLU A 189 -4.18 20.23 -17.32
C GLU A 189 -3.85 20.13 -15.82
N ASP A 190 -3.32 18.97 -15.42
CA ASP A 190 -2.80 18.73 -14.07
C ASP A 190 -1.62 19.70 -13.84
N ASP A 191 -1.93 20.93 -13.43
CA ASP A 191 -0.98 21.92 -12.90
C ASP A 191 -0.64 21.58 -11.44
N LEU A 192 -0.37 20.29 -11.18
CA LEU A 192 0.24 19.83 -9.94
C LEU A 192 1.74 19.80 -10.20
N GLY A 193 2.44 20.80 -9.67
CA GLY A 193 3.85 21.08 -9.94
C GLY A 193 4.74 19.85 -9.97
N ASP A 194 5.54 19.76 -11.04
CA ASP A 194 6.60 18.76 -11.31
C ASP A 194 7.65 18.64 -10.19
N ASP A 195 7.62 19.50 -9.18
CA ASP A 195 8.66 19.62 -8.13
C ASP A 195 8.85 18.30 -7.32
N ASP A 196 7.76 17.57 -7.08
CA ASP A 196 7.79 16.26 -6.41
C ASP A 196 8.51 15.20 -7.26
N ASP A 197 8.35 15.30 -8.58
CA ASP A 197 9.04 14.45 -9.54
C ASP A 197 10.50 14.87 -9.71
N GLU A 198 10.85 16.15 -9.56
CA GLU A 198 12.23 16.62 -9.66
C GLU A 198 13.14 16.05 -8.57
N LEU A 199 12.71 16.11 -7.29
CA LEU A 199 13.51 15.56 -6.19
C LEU A 199 13.70 14.04 -6.35
N LEU A 200 12.63 13.32 -6.71
CA LEU A 200 12.70 11.87 -6.89
C LEU A 200 13.56 11.49 -8.11
N ALA A 201 13.43 12.21 -9.22
CA ALA A 201 14.24 12.02 -10.42
C ALA A 201 15.73 12.25 -10.14
N ALA A 202 16.07 13.36 -9.48
CA ALA A 202 17.44 13.64 -9.06
C ALA A 202 17.99 12.54 -8.12
N GLY A 203 17.16 12.05 -7.21
CA GLY A 203 17.53 10.97 -6.29
C GLY A 203 17.83 9.65 -7.00
N ARG A 204 17.03 9.28 -8.00
CA ARG A 204 17.24 8.08 -8.82
C ARG A 204 18.48 8.20 -9.69
N ALA A 205 18.65 9.31 -10.41
CA ALA A 205 19.85 9.56 -11.22
C ALA A 205 21.12 9.51 -10.36
N TRP A 206 21.06 10.07 -9.14
CA TRP A 206 22.16 9.98 -8.19
C TRP A 206 22.44 8.53 -7.77
N ALA A 207 21.42 7.75 -7.44
CA ALA A 207 21.54 6.34 -7.10
C ALA A 207 22.18 5.49 -8.21
N ASP A 208 21.96 5.86 -9.47
CA ASP A 208 22.54 5.23 -10.65
C ASP A 208 24.01 5.66 -10.93
N GLY A 209 24.55 6.54 -10.08
CA GLY A 209 25.96 6.94 -10.10
C GLY A 209 26.22 8.32 -10.71
N GLU A 210 25.17 9.07 -11.09
CA GLU A 210 25.33 10.42 -11.58
C GLU A 210 25.66 11.39 -10.43
N LYS A 211 26.92 11.86 -10.38
CA LYS A 211 27.40 12.69 -9.25
C LYS A 211 26.77 14.08 -9.22
N SER A 212 26.48 14.68 -10.38
CA SER A 212 25.80 15.98 -10.51
C SER A 212 24.40 15.93 -9.91
N ALA A 213 23.65 14.87 -10.18
CA ALA A 213 22.31 14.65 -9.64
C ALA A 213 22.30 14.63 -8.10
N GLY A 214 23.35 14.12 -7.45
CA GLY A 214 23.47 14.18 -6.00
C GLY A 214 23.58 15.59 -5.42
N VAL A 215 24.19 16.53 -6.17
CA VAL A 215 24.25 17.95 -5.76
C VAL A 215 22.86 18.58 -5.88
N VAL A 216 22.17 18.31 -6.99
CA VAL A 216 20.79 18.77 -7.22
C VAL A 216 19.86 18.23 -6.15
N PHE A 217 19.89 16.93 -5.88
CA PHE A 217 19.09 16.27 -4.85
C PHE A 217 19.27 16.90 -3.47
N ARG A 218 20.51 17.20 -3.07
CA ARG A 218 20.79 17.85 -1.79
C ARG A 218 20.21 19.26 -1.72
N SER A 219 20.34 20.04 -2.79
CA SER A 219 19.82 21.40 -2.86
C SER A 219 18.29 21.41 -2.75
N LEU A 220 17.61 20.58 -3.55
CA LEU A 220 16.16 20.43 -3.52
C LEU A 220 15.68 19.93 -2.16
N ALA A 221 16.35 18.92 -1.59
CA ALA A 221 16.00 18.39 -0.27
C ALA A 221 16.12 19.44 0.84
N GLU A 222 17.13 20.32 0.77
CA GLU A 222 17.32 21.39 1.74
C GLU A 222 16.22 22.46 1.59
N GLU A 223 15.92 22.88 0.36
CA GLU A 223 14.85 23.83 0.05
C GLU A 223 13.48 23.32 0.53
N MET A 224 13.13 22.07 0.22
CA MET A 224 11.88 21.45 0.70
C MET A 224 11.82 21.34 2.23
N ILE A 225 12.93 21.02 2.89
CA ILE A 225 12.98 21.00 4.37
C ILE A 225 12.74 22.40 4.94
N GLU A 226 13.27 23.45 4.31
CA GLU A 226 13.05 24.84 4.71
C GLU A 226 11.61 25.30 4.45
N ALA A 227 10.99 24.82 3.38
CA ALA A 227 9.58 25.04 3.05
C ALA A 227 8.60 24.30 3.99
N GLY A 228 9.08 23.39 4.85
CA GLY A 228 8.26 22.61 5.78
C GLY A 228 7.84 21.24 5.24
N GLU A 229 8.34 20.84 4.08
CA GLU A 229 8.03 19.60 3.37
C GLU A 229 9.01 18.47 3.75
N ALA A 230 9.53 18.50 4.97
CA ALA A 230 10.49 17.52 5.46
C ALA A 230 9.95 16.07 5.42
N GLN A 231 8.63 15.89 5.43
CA GLN A 231 8.03 14.55 5.29
C GLN A 231 8.29 13.98 3.90
N GLN A 232 8.09 14.80 2.87
CA GLN A 232 8.28 14.43 1.47
C GLN A 232 9.73 14.02 1.21
N VAL A 233 10.68 14.83 1.68
CA VAL A 233 12.11 14.50 1.58
C VAL A 233 12.44 13.17 2.25
N ALA A 234 11.90 12.92 3.44
CA ALA A 234 12.12 11.66 4.14
C ALA A 234 11.57 10.46 3.34
N GLU A 235 10.38 10.60 2.75
CA GLU A 235 9.73 9.59 1.92
C GLU A 235 10.51 9.34 0.62
N THR A 236 10.89 10.39 -0.10
CA THR A 236 11.71 10.31 -1.31
C THR A 236 13.05 9.63 -1.04
N CYS A 237 13.74 9.95 0.06
CA CYS A 237 14.93 9.20 0.46
C CYS A 237 14.67 7.70 0.65
N GLN A 238 13.55 7.30 1.26
CA GLN A 238 13.19 5.88 1.41
C GLN A 238 12.91 5.20 0.06
N GLN A 239 12.26 5.91 -0.85
CA GLN A 239 12.02 5.40 -2.21
C GLN A 239 13.35 5.15 -2.95
N VAL A 240 14.29 6.11 -2.90
CA VAL A 240 15.62 5.98 -3.52
C VAL A 240 16.45 4.89 -2.82
N LEU A 241 16.35 4.73 -1.50
CA LEU A 241 16.99 3.61 -0.79
C LEU A 241 16.48 2.25 -1.28
N GLY A 242 15.22 2.19 -1.74
CA GLY A 242 14.59 0.99 -2.30
C GLY A 242 15.22 0.49 -3.60
N VAL A 243 15.89 1.34 -4.38
CA VAL A 243 16.61 0.92 -5.60
C VAL A 243 18.02 0.37 -5.32
N ASN A 244 18.36 0.16 -4.04
CA ASN A 244 19.63 -0.42 -3.57
C ASN A 244 20.87 0.36 -4.07
N PRO A 245 20.98 1.67 -3.77
CA PRO A 245 22.10 2.49 -4.22
C PRO A 245 23.45 2.01 -3.64
N PRO A 246 24.57 2.44 -4.25
CA PRO A 246 25.91 2.24 -3.71
C PRO A 246 26.01 2.65 -2.23
N LYS A 247 26.88 1.96 -1.48
CA LYS A 247 26.98 2.11 -0.01
C LYS A 247 27.13 3.57 0.45
N HIS A 248 27.94 4.38 -0.22
CA HIS A 248 28.18 5.77 0.17
C HIS A 248 26.93 6.65 -0.01
N ILE A 249 26.20 6.50 -1.12
CA ILE A 249 24.92 7.19 -1.37
C ILE A 249 23.87 6.75 -0.34
N ARG A 250 23.82 5.45 -0.05
CA ARG A 250 22.90 4.89 0.95
C ARG A 250 23.09 5.50 2.33
N GLU A 251 24.34 5.61 2.80
CA GLU A 251 24.66 6.22 4.09
C GLU A 251 24.26 7.70 4.14
N GLU A 252 24.37 8.40 3.01
CA GLU A 252 24.00 9.81 2.90
C GLU A 252 22.48 10.01 2.84
N LEU A 253 21.76 9.21 2.05
CA LEU A 253 20.29 9.20 2.03
C LEU A 253 19.70 8.84 3.40
N MET A 254 20.30 7.90 4.14
CA MET A 254 19.89 7.61 5.51
C MET A 254 20.08 8.82 6.44
N ARG A 255 21.18 9.57 6.27
CA ARG A 255 21.45 10.77 7.06
C ARG A 255 20.44 11.88 6.74
N LEU A 256 20.15 12.13 5.47
CA LEU A 256 19.15 13.11 5.03
C LEU A 256 17.75 12.74 5.51
N SER A 257 17.34 11.47 5.32
CA SER A 257 16.03 10.97 5.78
C SER A 257 15.86 11.15 7.29
N LEU A 258 16.88 10.84 8.09
CA LEU A 258 16.85 11.06 9.53
C LEU A 258 16.83 12.55 9.90
N GLY A 259 17.58 13.39 9.20
CA GLY A 259 17.57 14.84 9.40
C GLY A 259 16.20 15.46 9.11
N ALA A 260 15.56 15.05 8.03
CA ALA A 260 14.22 15.49 7.66
C ALA A 260 13.17 15.01 8.68
N GLN A 261 13.25 13.75 9.14
CA GLN A 261 12.37 13.23 10.19
C GLN A 261 12.49 13.98 11.52
N GLN A 262 13.67 14.49 11.87
CA GLN A 262 13.88 15.29 13.09
C GLN A 262 13.25 16.68 13.00
N ARG A 263 13.02 17.19 11.78
CA ARG A 263 12.35 18.48 11.52
C ARG A 263 10.82 18.37 11.53
N LEU A 264 10.27 17.16 11.47
CA LEU A 264 8.84 16.97 11.51
C LEU A 264 8.25 17.43 12.85
N PRO A 265 7.08 18.08 12.84
CA PRO A 265 6.37 18.38 14.06
C PRO A 265 6.12 17.07 14.82
N PRO A 266 6.19 17.08 16.17
CA PRO A 266 5.85 15.90 16.95
C PRO A 266 4.45 15.44 16.52
N PRO A 267 4.24 14.12 16.33
CA PRO A 267 2.94 13.62 15.93
C PRO A 267 1.90 14.20 16.89
N PRO A 268 0.75 14.70 16.39
CA PRO A 268 -0.24 15.36 17.21
C PRO A 268 -0.49 14.46 18.40
N SER A 269 -0.09 14.93 19.59
CA SER A 269 -0.19 14.17 20.82
C SER A 269 -1.65 13.81 20.93
N ARG A 270 -2.01 12.54 20.64
CA ARG A 270 -3.38 12.06 20.56
C ARG A 270 -4.13 12.77 21.64
N LEU A 271 -4.96 13.75 21.24
CA LEU A 271 -5.76 14.48 22.20
C LEU A 271 -6.44 13.38 22.98
N ARG A 272 -6.08 13.28 24.27
CA ARG A 272 -6.84 12.52 25.24
C ARG A 272 -8.17 13.27 25.32
N HIS A 273 -9.00 13.14 24.29
CA HIS A 273 -10.40 13.43 24.38
C HIS A 273 -10.91 12.41 25.38
N PHE A 274 -10.88 12.86 26.63
CA PHE A 274 -11.84 12.59 27.66
C PHE A 274 -13.04 11.81 27.12
N PHE A 275 -12.97 10.49 27.27
CA PHE A 275 -14.16 9.70 27.56
C PHE A 275 -14.65 10.15 28.94
N HIS A 276 -15.33 11.30 29.00
CA HIS A 276 -16.23 11.57 30.11
C HIS A 276 -17.43 10.65 29.92
N ARG A 277 -17.38 9.52 30.64
CA ARG A 277 -18.55 8.76 31.06
C ARG A 277 -19.66 9.73 31.47
N LEU A 278 -20.71 9.83 30.67
CA LEU A 278 -22.04 10.14 31.16
C LEU A 278 -22.61 8.84 31.72
N ILE A 279 -22.43 8.65 33.03
CA ILE A 279 -23.26 7.76 33.84
C ILE A 279 -24.07 8.68 34.76
N GLY A 280 -25.39 8.59 34.67
CA GLY A 280 -26.38 9.21 35.56
C GLY A 280 -27.47 9.93 34.75
N ARG A 281 -28.75 9.59 34.84
CA ARG A 281 -29.51 8.68 35.71
C ARG A 281 -30.62 8.03 34.90
#